data_AF-A0A9N9C7R8-F1
#
_entry.id   AF-A0A9N9C7R8-F1
#
_cell.length_a   1.000
_cell.length_b   1.000
_cell.length_c   1.000
_cell.angle_alpha   90.00
_cell.angle_beta   90.00
_cell.angle_gamma   90.00
#
_symmetry.space_group_name_H-M   'P 1'
#
loop_
_entity.id
_entity.type
_entity.pdbx_description
1 polymer ?
#
loop_
_entity_poly.entity_id
_entity_poly.type
_entity_poly.pdbx_seq_one_letter_code
_entity_poly.pdbx_strand_id
1 'polypeptide(L)'
;MSTIKRKTAVKPSSQKDENNTGATAGSDQSESSKNISRILSSSVSGASSLVILQLISRLATFGLHQIVLRYTDPATFGIASVQLELLLATILFLSREGFRCALLRGEDDSIVVDCNNISKESKVLADSKKGSVQKITNLSYIPIPIGMITTFLACAFYLYYATEDTWNTPYYVTSVVLYGLSAFGELIIEPLYIAAMNNLIFKLRVSCEGIGVIVRCIITLALTLLGAQGNDEKYSNTFGILAFAVAQFVFTLIMMTGYIGYFVFKWDISLLMPRKLYDNKNKEFWLDAHLFSLAKTFTKQSLLKHILTEGDKMLIAWLSSPVDQGIYAFVVNYGMNEQRLLYTLY
;
A
#
# COMPACT_ATOMS: atom_id res chain seq x y z
N MET A 1 96.57 -26.06 -16.31
CA MET A 1 96.70 -24.94 -15.33
C MET A 1 95.75 -23.84 -15.78
N SER A 2 94.89 -23.35 -14.88
CA SER A 2 94.04 -22.13 -14.92
C SER A 2 92.98 -21.96 -16.04
N THR A 3 91.65 -22.12 -15.82
CA THR A 3 90.60 -21.25 -15.14
C THR A 3 89.97 -20.19 -16.07
N ILE A 4 88.65 -20.11 -16.36
CA ILE A 4 87.39 -19.79 -15.59
C ILE A 4 86.75 -18.45 -16.05
N LYS A 5 85.39 -18.41 -16.00
CA LYS A 5 84.41 -17.27 -15.90
C LYS A 5 83.99 -16.56 -17.21
N ARG A 6 82.71 -16.39 -17.61
CA ARG A 6 81.33 -16.21 -17.02
C ARG A 6 80.90 -14.73 -16.89
N LYS A 7 79.75 -14.42 -17.53
CA LYS A 7 78.59 -13.53 -17.15
C LYS A 7 78.41 -12.09 -17.71
N THR A 8 77.13 -11.84 -18.10
CA THR A 8 76.28 -10.60 -18.07
C THR A 8 76.60 -9.44 -19.04
N ALA A 9 75.69 -8.62 -19.59
CA ALA A 9 74.22 -8.49 -19.77
C ALA A 9 73.96 -7.15 -20.54
N VAL A 10 72.70 -6.89 -20.96
CA VAL A 10 72.03 -5.57 -21.26
C VAL A 10 71.62 -5.26 -22.74
N LYS A 11 70.28 -5.29 -22.96
CA LYS A 11 69.29 -4.52 -23.81
C LYS A 11 69.68 -3.83 -25.15
N PRO A 12 68.73 -3.52 -26.10
CA PRO A 12 67.33 -3.04 -25.89
C PRO A 12 66.21 -3.62 -26.84
N SER A 13 64.95 -3.79 -26.36
CA SER A 13 63.67 -3.12 -26.75
C SER A 13 63.30 -3.19 -28.26
N SER A 14 62.12 -3.59 -28.77
CA SER A 14 60.71 -3.53 -28.31
C SER A 14 59.82 -4.42 -29.20
N GLN A 15 58.54 -4.57 -28.80
CA GLN A 15 57.38 -5.17 -29.47
C GLN A 15 57.16 -6.69 -29.28
N LYS A 16 56.24 -6.99 -28.36
CA LYS A 16 55.54 -8.27 -28.20
C LYS A 16 54.09 -8.05 -28.65
N ASP A 17 53.69 -8.77 -29.69
CA ASP A 17 52.30 -9.13 -29.95
C ASP A 17 51.97 -10.38 -29.13
N GLU A 18 51.15 -10.24 -28.09
CA GLU A 18 50.44 -11.34 -27.44
C GLU A 18 49.46 -10.74 -26.41
N ASN A 19 48.17 -10.70 -26.76
CA ASN A 19 47.01 -10.88 -25.87
C ASN A 19 45.76 -10.25 -26.49
N ASN A 20 44.92 -11.08 -27.12
CA ASN A 20 43.52 -10.72 -27.34
C ASN A 20 42.60 -11.91 -27.07
N THR A 21 42.56 -12.34 -25.81
CA THR A 21 41.47 -13.17 -25.26
C THR A 21 41.43 -12.92 -23.75
N GLY A 22 40.61 -11.97 -23.29
CA GLY A 22 40.49 -11.70 -21.84
C GLY A 22 39.81 -10.40 -21.39
N ALA A 23 39.12 -9.65 -22.24
CA ALA A 23 38.56 -8.34 -21.85
C ALA A 23 37.02 -8.28 -21.75
N THR A 24 36.28 -9.33 -22.13
CA THR A 24 34.80 -9.27 -22.21
C THR A 24 34.06 -9.86 -21.01
N ALA A 25 34.74 -10.52 -20.07
CA ALA A 25 34.09 -11.14 -18.90
C ALA A 25 34.08 -10.26 -17.63
N GLY A 26 34.97 -9.25 -17.57
CA GLY A 26 35.11 -8.37 -16.40
C GLY A 26 34.18 -7.15 -16.37
N SER A 27 33.71 -6.70 -17.55
CA SER A 27 32.75 -5.60 -17.68
C SER A 27 31.36 -6.01 -17.22
N ASP A 28 30.90 -7.19 -17.61
CA ASP A 28 29.53 -7.67 -17.36
C ASP A 28 29.31 -8.01 -15.88
N GLN A 29 30.33 -8.55 -15.18
CA GLN A 29 30.26 -8.78 -13.73
C GLN A 29 30.29 -7.46 -12.93
N SER A 30 31.05 -6.46 -13.39
CA SER A 30 31.11 -5.14 -12.75
C SER A 30 29.84 -4.33 -12.95
N GLU A 31 29.24 -4.38 -14.14
CA GLU A 31 27.94 -3.75 -14.42
C GLU A 31 26.79 -4.44 -13.70
N SER A 32 26.76 -5.78 -13.67
CA SER A 32 25.76 -6.54 -12.91
C SER A 32 25.82 -6.21 -11.41
N SER A 33 27.02 -6.18 -10.82
CA SER A 33 27.21 -5.81 -9.40
C SER A 33 26.83 -4.34 -9.11
N LYS A 34 27.14 -3.41 -10.01
CA LYS A 34 26.70 -2.00 -9.91
C LYS A 34 25.18 -1.85 -10.04
N ASN A 35 24.54 -2.64 -10.90
CA ASN A 35 23.09 -2.64 -11.06
C ASN A 35 22.39 -3.22 -9.83
N ILE A 36 22.89 -4.32 -9.28
CA ILE A 36 22.39 -4.92 -8.04
C ILE A 36 22.52 -3.94 -6.87
N SER A 37 23.69 -3.32 -6.68
CA SER A 37 23.88 -2.33 -5.61
C SER A 37 23.02 -1.09 -5.76
N ARG A 38 22.79 -0.60 -6.99
CA ARG A 38 21.85 0.50 -7.27
C ARG A 38 20.41 0.11 -6.95
N ILE A 39 19.96 -1.08 -7.35
CA ILE A 39 18.62 -1.60 -7.04
C ILE A 39 18.45 -1.73 -5.52
N LEU A 40 19.40 -2.36 -4.84
CA LEU A 40 19.37 -2.50 -3.38
C LEU A 40 19.33 -1.14 -2.67
N SER A 41 20.16 -0.18 -3.10
CA SER A 41 20.15 1.18 -2.55
C SER A 41 18.80 1.88 -2.75
N SER A 42 18.21 1.75 -3.95
CA SER A 42 16.88 2.32 -4.24
C SER A 42 15.76 1.65 -3.43
N SER A 43 15.82 0.33 -3.23
CA SER A 43 14.89 -0.44 -2.41
C SER A 43 15.00 -0.08 -0.93
N VAL A 44 16.21 0.03 -0.40
CA VAL A 44 16.46 0.41 0.99
C VAL A 44 16.03 1.85 1.25
N SER A 45 16.37 2.79 0.35
CA SER A 45 15.96 4.20 0.46
C SER A 45 14.44 4.35 0.36
N GLY A 46 13.79 3.57 -0.49
CA GLY A 46 12.33 3.53 -0.57
C GLY A 46 11.68 2.95 0.68
N ALA A 47 12.17 1.80 1.15
CA ALA A 47 11.68 1.14 2.36
C ALA A 47 11.84 2.03 3.60
N SER A 48 12.99 2.69 3.76
CA SER A 48 13.21 3.62 4.88
C SER A 48 12.26 4.81 4.83
N SER A 49 12.04 5.39 3.65
CA SER A 49 11.10 6.49 3.46
C SER A 49 9.67 6.10 3.81
N LEU A 50 9.26 4.86 3.48
CA LEU A 50 7.93 4.34 3.85
C LEU A 50 7.79 4.10 5.35
N VAL A 51 8.83 3.59 6.02
CA VAL A 51 8.82 3.41 7.49
C VAL A 51 8.67 4.76 8.18
N ILE A 52 9.44 5.77 7.76
CA ILE A 52 9.37 7.13 8.31
C ILE A 52 7.99 7.73 8.09
N LEU A 53 7.43 7.60 6.87
CA LEU A 53 6.09 8.08 6.57
C LEU A 53 5.04 7.43 7.48
N GLN A 54 5.12 6.12 7.68
CA GLN A 54 4.18 5.39 8.52
C GLN A 54 4.25 5.84 9.99
N LEU A 55 5.45 6.15 10.49
CA LEU A 55 5.65 6.66 11.83
C LEU A 55 5.09 8.08 11.97
N ILE A 56 5.41 8.98 11.04
CA ILE A 56 4.90 10.36 11.04
C ILE A 56 3.37 10.38 10.92
N SER A 57 2.80 9.56 10.03
CA SER A 57 1.36 9.45 9.86
C SER A 57 0.68 9.01 11.15
N ARG A 58 1.23 8.02 11.87
CA ARG A 58 0.69 7.57 13.15
C ARG A 58 0.75 8.64 14.24
N LEU A 59 1.86 9.37 14.32
CA LEU A 59 2.02 10.49 15.26
C LEU A 59 1.05 11.64 14.93
N ALA A 60 0.86 11.95 13.64
CA ALA A 60 -0.09 12.97 13.19
C ALA A 60 -1.53 12.59 13.54
N THR A 61 -1.94 11.34 13.25
CA THR A 61 -3.28 10.84 13.60
C THR A 61 -3.49 10.81 15.12
N PHE A 62 -2.45 10.48 15.89
CA PHE A 62 -2.53 10.56 17.34
C PHE A 62 -2.75 11.99 17.83
N GLY A 63 -1.94 12.95 17.36
CA GLY A 63 -2.11 14.36 17.69
C GLY A 63 -3.49 14.89 17.28
N LEU A 64 -4.00 14.46 16.13
CA LEU A 64 -5.36 14.75 15.68
C LEU A 64 -6.40 14.21 16.67
N HIS A 65 -6.33 12.93 17.05
CA HIS A 65 -7.27 12.33 17.99
C HIS A 65 -7.28 13.05 19.34
N GLN A 66 -6.12 13.49 19.84
CA GLN A 66 -6.04 14.30 21.06
C GLN A 66 -6.82 15.61 20.97
N ILE A 67 -6.72 16.30 19.84
CA ILE A 67 -7.42 17.56 19.64
C ILE A 67 -8.91 17.31 19.46
N VAL A 68 -9.29 16.34 18.62
CA VAL A 68 -10.70 16.01 18.32
C VAL A 68 -11.46 15.65 19.60
N LEU A 69 -10.86 14.89 20.52
CA LEU A 69 -11.50 14.51 21.79
C LEU A 69 -11.78 15.68 22.73
N ARG A 70 -11.07 16.81 22.60
CA ARG A 70 -11.39 18.02 23.37
C ARG A 70 -12.64 18.73 22.85
N TYR A 71 -12.98 18.49 21.59
CA TYR A 71 -14.07 19.18 20.89
C TYR A 71 -15.21 18.25 20.51
N THR A 72 -15.13 16.94 20.75
CA THR A 72 -16.11 15.93 20.32
C THR A 72 -16.51 15.03 21.48
N ASP A 73 -17.78 14.64 21.52
CA ASP A 73 -18.28 13.71 22.52
C ASP A 73 -17.67 12.29 22.33
N PRO A 74 -17.33 11.57 23.42
CA PRO A 74 -16.75 10.24 23.33
C PRO A 74 -17.58 9.24 22.51
N ALA A 75 -18.92 9.32 22.51
CA ALA A 75 -19.75 8.42 21.72
C ALA A 75 -19.55 8.62 20.22
N THR A 76 -19.49 9.89 19.78
CA THR A 76 -19.26 10.24 18.38
C THR A 76 -17.87 9.81 17.91
N PHE A 77 -16.87 9.99 18.76
CA PHE A 77 -15.50 9.53 18.50
C PHE A 77 -15.42 8.00 18.43
N GLY A 78 -16.10 7.28 19.33
CA GLY A 78 -16.17 5.81 19.32
C GLY A 78 -16.76 5.26 18.02
N ILE A 79 -17.88 5.83 17.56
CA ILE A 79 -18.51 5.44 16.29
C ILE A 79 -17.55 5.70 15.11
N ALA A 80 -16.95 6.88 15.03
CA ALA A 80 -16.09 7.23 13.91
C ALA A 80 -14.77 6.43 13.89
N SER A 81 -14.07 6.36 15.01
CA SER A 81 -12.72 5.78 15.10
C SER A 81 -12.70 4.27 15.36
N VAL A 82 -13.75 3.68 15.95
CA VAL A 82 -13.84 2.22 16.09
C VAL A 82 -14.67 1.64 14.97
N GLN A 83 -15.95 2.00 14.88
CA GLN A 83 -16.88 1.31 13.98
C GLN A 83 -16.56 1.55 12.50
N LEU A 84 -16.42 2.82 12.09
CA LEU A 84 -16.21 3.16 10.68
C LEU A 84 -14.79 2.81 10.19
N GLU A 85 -13.77 2.98 11.03
CA GLU A 85 -12.42 2.53 10.69
C GLU A 85 -12.32 1.00 10.63
N LEU A 86 -12.99 0.28 11.53
CA LEU A 86 -13.08 -1.18 11.48
C LEU A 86 -13.82 -1.66 10.23
N LEU A 87 -14.89 -0.97 9.83
CA LEU A 87 -15.62 -1.23 8.58
C LEU A 87 -14.66 -1.12 7.38
N LEU A 88 -13.97 0.02 7.26
CA LEU A 88 -13.02 0.27 6.18
C LEU A 88 -11.90 -0.77 6.15
N ALA A 89 -11.27 -1.00 7.31
CA ALA A 89 -10.18 -1.95 7.45
C ALA A 89 -10.65 -3.35 7.06
N THR A 90 -11.82 -3.79 7.53
CA THR A 90 -12.37 -5.11 7.21
C THR A 90 -12.65 -5.28 5.72
N ILE A 91 -13.27 -4.29 5.07
CA ILE A 91 -13.56 -4.34 3.63
C ILE A 91 -12.26 -4.50 2.83
N LEU A 92 -11.30 -3.61 3.05
CA LEU A 92 -10.05 -3.56 2.28
C LEU A 92 -9.17 -4.77 2.58
N PHE A 93 -9.11 -5.17 3.84
CA PHE A 93 -8.27 -6.28 4.24
C PHE A 93 -8.78 -7.60 3.65
N LEU A 94 -10.09 -7.85 3.73
CA LEU A 94 -10.72 -9.06 3.19
C LEU A 94 -10.60 -9.13 1.66
N SER A 95 -10.69 -7.99 0.97
CA SER A 95 -10.75 -7.96 -0.49
C SER A 95 -9.38 -7.99 -1.17
N ARG A 96 -8.38 -7.26 -0.66
CA ARG A 96 -7.12 -7.02 -1.39
C ARG A 96 -5.86 -7.49 -0.70
N GLU A 97 -5.79 -7.61 0.63
CA GLU A 97 -4.49 -7.79 1.31
C GLU A 97 -3.81 -9.12 0.93
N GLY A 98 -4.57 -10.22 0.83
CA GLY A 98 -4.01 -11.51 0.40
C GLY A 98 -3.45 -11.48 -1.02
N PHE A 99 -4.13 -10.78 -1.94
CA PHE A 99 -3.65 -10.58 -3.30
C PHE A 99 -2.42 -9.68 -3.33
N ARG A 100 -2.41 -8.59 -2.58
CA ARG A 100 -1.29 -7.66 -2.49
C ARG A 100 -0.03 -8.36 -1.98
N CYS A 101 -0.14 -9.19 -0.94
CA CYS A 101 0.98 -9.99 -0.44
C CYS A 101 1.52 -10.96 -1.50
N ALA A 102 0.65 -11.65 -2.24
CA ALA A 102 1.07 -12.56 -3.30
C ALA A 102 1.72 -11.82 -4.47
N LEU A 103 1.18 -10.66 -4.86
CA LEU A 103 1.61 -9.89 -6.02
C LEU A 103 2.90 -9.10 -5.82
N LEU A 104 3.23 -8.78 -4.56
CA LEU A 104 4.49 -8.12 -4.19
C LEU A 104 5.60 -9.12 -3.80
N ARG A 105 5.25 -10.38 -3.55
CA ARG A 105 6.19 -11.44 -3.09
C ARG A 105 6.39 -12.56 -4.09
N GLY A 106 5.48 -12.77 -5.04
CA GLY A 106 5.58 -13.81 -6.06
C GLY A 106 6.91 -13.70 -6.78
N GLU A 107 7.85 -14.56 -6.40
CA GLU A 107 9.16 -14.71 -7.01
C GLU A 107 8.98 -15.14 -8.46
N ASP A 108 9.34 -14.26 -9.38
CA ASP A 108 10.05 -14.56 -10.64
C ASP A 108 10.43 -13.19 -11.27
N ASP A 109 11.70 -12.82 -11.08
CA ASP A 109 12.37 -11.61 -11.56
C ASP A 109 11.77 -10.24 -11.15
N SER A 110 12.50 -9.52 -10.29
CA SER A 110 12.29 -8.09 -10.05
C SER A 110 12.30 -7.31 -11.37
N ILE A 111 11.11 -6.89 -11.79
CA ILE A 111 10.86 -6.34 -13.11
C ILE A 111 11.33 -4.88 -13.14
N VAL A 112 12.59 -4.66 -13.50
CA VAL A 112 13.03 -3.37 -14.03
C VAL A 112 12.52 -3.30 -15.47
N VAL A 113 11.34 -2.70 -15.69
CA VAL A 113 10.85 -2.40 -17.04
C VAL A 113 11.63 -1.18 -17.56
N ASP A 114 12.59 -1.42 -18.44
CA ASP A 114 13.22 -0.34 -19.20
C ASP A 114 12.24 0.11 -20.30
N CYS A 115 11.62 1.28 -20.10
CA CYS A 115 10.51 1.77 -20.92
C CYS A 115 10.96 2.25 -22.33
N ASN A 116 12.28 2.28 -22.58
CA ASN A 116 12.87 2.87 -23.77
C ASN A 116 12.93 1.93 -24.99
N ASN A 117 12.60 0.64 -24.84
CA ASN A 117 12.69 -0.35 -25.93
C ASN A 117 11.40 -1.18 -26.07
N ILE A 118 10.27 -0.51 -26.27
CA ILE A 118 8.97 -1.18 -26.43
C ILE A 118 8.73 -1.46 -27.93
N SER A 119 9.25 -2.59 -28.39
CA SER A 119 8.69 -3.27 -29.57
C SER A 119 7.26 -3.72 -29.25
N LYS A 120 6.29 -3.23 -30.03
CA LYS A 120 4.88 -3.64 -30.02
C LYS A 120 4.77 -5.08 -30.57
N GLU A 121 5.15 -6.07 -29.78
CA GLU A 121 4.84 -7.46 -30.11
C GLU A 121 3.37 -7.76 -29.79
N SER A 122 2.67 -8.34 -30.77
CA SER A 122 1.24 -8.65 -30.74
C SER A 122 0.89 -9.84 -29.85
N LYS A 123 1.90 -10.58 -29.35
CA LYS A 123 1.74 -11.74 -28.47
C LYS A 123 2.66 -11.60 -27.25
N VAL A 124 2.08 -11.59 -26.06
CA VAL A 124 2.84 -11.53 -24.80
C VAL A 124 3.04 -12.97 -24.30
N LEU A 125 4.29 -13.44 -24.41
CA LEU A 125 4.70 -14.74 -23.89
C LEU A 125 4.79 -14.70 -22.37
N ALA A 126 4.29 -15.76 -21.72
CA ALA A 126 4.24 -15.91 -20.26
C ALA A 126 5.61 -15.94 -19.56
N ASP A 127 6.66 -16.31 -20.29
CA ASP A 127 8.04 -16.49 -19.81
C ASP A 127 8.92 -15.24 -20.03
N SER A 128 8.35 -14.17 -20.59
CA SER A 128 9.04 -12.90 -20.83
C SER A 128 8.79 -11.92 -19.68
N LYS A 129 9.70 -10.95 -19.46
CA LYS A 129 9.52 -9.85 -18.49
C LYS A 129 8.18 -9.12 -18.65
N LYS A 130 7.68 -8.98 -19.89
CA LYS A 130 6.35 -8.40 -20.19
C LYS A 130 5.21 -9.31 -19.73
N GLY A 131 5.38 -10.63 -19.83
CA GLY A 131 4.44 -11.64 -19.35
C GLY A 131 4.31 -11.62 -17.83
N SER A 132 5.41 -11.50 -17.09
CA SER A 132 5.38 -11.41 -15.62
C SER A 132 4.60 -10.17 -15.14
N VAL A 133 4.80 -8.99 -15.76
CA VAL A 133 3.98 -7.80 -15.44
C VAL A 133 2.51 -8.03 -15.74
N GLN A 134 2.19 -8.69 -16.86
CA GLN A 134 0.81 -8.94 -17.26
C GLN A 134 0.12 -9.95 -16.34
N LYS A 135 0.83 -10.99 -15.85
CA LYS A 135 0.30 -11.94 -14.85
C LYS A 135 -0.09 -11.22 -13.56
N ILE A 136 0.79 -10.35 -13.06
CA ILE A 136 0.56 -9.53 -11.87
C ILE A 136 -0.61 -8.58 -12.08
N THR A 137 -0.64 -7.90 -13.22
CA THR A 137 -1.68 -6.92 -13.58
C THR A 137 -3.05 -7.59 -13.72
N ASN A 138 -3.16 -8.73 -14.40
CA ASN A 138 -4.45 -9.43 -14.53
C ASN A 138 -5.00 -9.88 -13.17
N LEU A 139 -4.13 -10.31 -12.26
CA LEU A 139 -4.53 -10.78 -10.95
C LEU A 139 -4.85 -9.61 -9.98
N SER A 140 -4.28 -8.42 -10.18
CA SER A 140 -4.58 -7.23 -9.35
C SER A 140 -5.98 -6.64 -9.59
N TYR A 141 -6.66 -7.02 -10.67
CA TYR A 141 -8.05 -6.64 -10.90
C TYR A 141 -9.06 -7.52 -10.13
N ILE A 142 -8.69 -8.71 -9.64
CA ILE A 142 -9.60 -9.61 -8.89
C ILE A 142 -10.11 -9.01 -7.57
N PRO A 143 -9.30 -8.28 -6.78
CA PRO A 143 -9.77 -7.58 -5.59
C PRO A 143 -10.94 -6.62 -5.81
N ILE A 144 -11.14 -6.06 -7.00
CA ILE A 144 -12.19 -5.08 -7.28
C ILE A 144 -13.59 -5.70 -7.18
N PRO A 145 -13.95 -6.77 -7.93
CA PRO A 145 -15.27 -7.38 -7.81
C PRO A 145 -15.50 -8.03 -6.44
N ILE A 146 -14.47 -8.64 -5.84
CA ILE A 146 -14.56 -9.17 -4.47
C ILE A 146 -14.85 -8.03 -3.50
N GLY A 147 -14.11 -6.94 -3.63
CA GLY A 147 -14.24 -5.74 -2.83
C GLY A 147 -15.59 -5.03 -2.98
N MET A 148 -16.18 -5.02 -4.18
CA MET A 148 -17.53 -4.49 -4.40
C MET A 148 -18.57 -5.30 -3.61
N ILE A 149 -18.49 -6.64 -3.66
CA ILE A 149 -19.38 -7.52 -2.91
C ILE A 149 -19.17 -7.34 -1.40
N THR A 150 -17.92 -7.32 -0.93
CA THR A 150 -17.64 -7.15 0.51
C THR A 150 -18.04 -5.78 1.01
N THR A 151 -17.86 -4.72 0.23
CA THR A 151 -18.31 -3.36 0.57
C THR A 151 -19.83 -3.33 0.73
N PHE A 152 -20.57 -3.88 -0.23
CA PHE A 152 -22.03 -3.92 -0.16
C PHE A 152 -22.52 -4.70 1.06
N LEU A 153 -21.99 -5.91 1.28
CA LEU A 153 -22.36 -6.75 2.42
C LEU A 153 -21.98 -6.11 3.76
N ALA A 154 -20.80 -5.51 3.87
CA ALA A 154 -20.34 -4.89 5.11
C ALA A 154 -21.14 -3.60 5.43
N CYS A 155 -21.40 -2.74 4.45
CA CYS A 155 -22.25 -1.56 4.65
C CYS A 155 -23.68 -1.98 5.03
N ALA A 156 -24.26 -2.97 4.35
CA ALA A 156 -25.59 -3.49 4.69
C ALA A 156 -25.63 -4.08 6.11
N PHE A 157 -24.59 -4.82 6.50
CA PHE A 157 -24.46 -5.38 7.84
C PHE A 157 -24.41 -4.27 8.91
N TYR A 158 -23.60 -3.23 8.71
CA TYR A 158 -23.49 -2.12 9.67
C TYR A 158 -24.77 -1.30 9.77
N LEU A 159 -25.50 -1.09 8.67
CA LEU A 159 -26.80 -0.42 8.72
C LEU A 159 -27.86 -1.29 9.40
N TYR A 160 -27.85 -2.60 9.17
CA TYR A 160 -28.84 -3.51 9.77
C TYR A 160 -28.63 -3.73 11.27
N TYR A 161 -27.38 -3.86 11.71
CA TYR A 161 -27.04 -4.10 13.13
C TYR A 161 -26.81 -2.83 13.96
N ALA A 162 -26.98 -1.65 13.38
CA ALA A 162 -26.87 -0.41 14.13
C ALA A 162 -27.99 -0.32 15.19
N THR A 163 -27.60 -0.06 16.44
CA THR A 163 -28.50 0.19 17.57
C THR A 163 -29.36 1.44 17.32
N GLU A 164 -30.56 1.52 17.93
CA GLU A 164 -31.44 2.69 17.83
C GLU A 164 -30.74 4.01 18.22
N ASP A 165 -29.87 3.96 19.23
CA ASP A 165 -29.05 5.11 19.65
C ASP A 165 -28.10 5.59 18.55
N THR A 166 -27.53 4.66 17.77
CA THR A 166 -26.63 4.96 16.65
C THR A 166 -27.40 5.49 15.46
N TRP A 167 -28.59 4.94 15.17
CA TRP A 167 -29.47 5.41 14.11
C TRP A 167 -29.96 6.85 14.33
N ASN A 168 -30.19 7.22 15.58
CA ASN A 168 -30.60 8.57 15.96
C ASN A 168 -29.44 9.58 15.89
N THR A 169 -28.20 9.14 15.69
CA THR A 169 -27.09 10.07 15.49
C THR A 169 -27.15 10.71 14.09
N PRO A 170 -26.98 12.04 14.01
CA PRO A 170 -27.06 12.75 12.74
C PRO A 170 -25.95 12.29 11.78
N TYR A 171 -26.31 12.12 10.51
CA TYR A 171 -25.41 11.75 9.40
C TYR A 171 -24.74 10.37 9.48
N TYR A 172 -25.15 9.47 10.38
CA TYR A 172 -24.55 8.13 10.47
C TYR A 172 -24.60 7.35 9.15
N VAL A 173 -25.79 7.28 8.53
CA VAL A 173 -25.99 6.57 7.25
C VAL A 173 -25.11 7.16 6.15
N THR A 174 -25.05 8.48 6.06
CA THR A 174 -24.21 9.20 5.10
C THR A 174 -22.73 8.86 5.31
N SER A 175 -22.28 8.79 6.57
CA SER A 175 -20.90 8.42 6.90
C SER A 175 -20.57 6.97 6.50
N VAL A 176 -21.47 6.01 6.77
CA VAL A 176 -21.28 4.61 6.34
C VAL A 176 -21.14 4.51 4.82
N VAL A 177 -22.00 5.22 4.07
CA VAL A 177 -21.94 5.24 2.60
C VAL A 177 -20.65 5.89 2.10
N LEU A 178 -20.21 7.00 2.68
CA LEU A 178 -18.94 7.67 2.31
C LEU A 178 -17.73 6.77 2.58
N TYR A 179 -17.71 6.04 3.70
CA TYR A 179 -16.65 5.06 3.98
C TYR A 179 -16.69 3.88 3.00
N GLY A 180 -17.87 3.40 2.62
CA GLY A 180 -18.02 2.39 1.56
C GLY A 180 -17.52 2.87 0.19
N LEU A 181 -17.87 4.09 -0.20
CA LEU A 181 -17.35 4.71 -1.43
C LEU A 181 -15.84 4.91 -1.38
N SER A 182 -15.30 5.28 -0.23
CA SER A 182 -13.85 5.39 0.01
C SER A 182 -13.16 4.04 -0.17
N ALA A 183 -13.72 2.97 0.42
CA ALA A 183 -13.20 1.61 0.26
C ALA A 183 -13.19 1.19 -1.21
N PHE A 184 -14.27 1.47 -1.93
CA PHE A 184 -14.37 1.16 -3.36
C PHE A 184 -13.37 1.95 -4.20
N GLY A 185 -13.20 3.25 -3.93
CA GLY A 185 -12.20 4.08 -4.61
C GLY A 185 -10.78 3.56 -4.39
N GLU A 186 -10.45 3.13 -3.17
CA GLU A 186 -9.15 2.52 -2.88
C GLU A 186 -8.93 1.20 -3.63
N LEU A 187 -9.99 0.41 -3.84
CA LEU A 187 -9.91 -0.83 -4.61
C LEU A 187 -9.65 -0.59 -6.10
N ILE A 188 -10.25 0.45 -6.68
CA ILE A 188 -10.01 0.83 -8.08
C ILE A 188 -8.55 1.24 -8.30
N ILE A 189 -7.92 1.88 -7.31
CA ILE A 189 -6.53 2.34 -7.38
C ILE A 189 -5.55 1.16 -7.20
N GLU A 190 -5.99 0.04 -6.64
CA GLU A 190 -5.14 -1.09 -6.27
C GLU A 190 -4.24 -1.62 -7.41
N PRO A 191 -4.72 -1.82 -8.65
CA PRO A 191 -3.86 -2.24 -9.76
C PRO A 191 -2.72 -1.26 -10.04
N LEU A 192 -2.99 0.05 -9.97
CA LEU A 192 -1.99 1.11 -10.17
C LEU A 192 -1.00 1.13 -9.00
N TYR A 193 -1.49 0.93 -7.78
CA TYR A 193 -0.66 0.85 -6.59
C TYR A 193 0.34 -0.32 -6.68
N ILE A 194 -0.14 -1.51 -7.04
CA ILE A 194 0.70 -2.72 -7.17
C ILE A 194 1.72 -2.54 -8.30
N ALA A 195 1.30 -1.97 -9.43
CA ALA A 195 2.21 -1.64 -10.52
C ALA A 195 3.33 -0.67 -10.08
N ALA A 196 3.00 0.38 -9.32
CA ALA A 196 3.99 1.33 -8.81
C ALA A 196 4.98 0.69 -7.82
N MET A 197 4.49 -0.17 -6.93
CA MET A 197 5.33 -0.86 -5.94
C MET A 197 6.28 -1.88 -6.59
N ASN A 198 5.81 -2.65 -7.58
CA ASN A 198 6.66 -3.61 -8.29
C ASN A 198 7.75 -2.93 -9.13
N ASN A 199 7.54 -1.68 -9.55
CA ASN A 199 8.53 -0.86 -10.24
C ASN A 199 9.41 -0.01 -9.28
N LEU A 200 9.37 -0.26 -7.96
CA LEU A 200 10.14 0.45 -6.93
C LEU A 200 9.91 1.98 -6.91
N ILE A 201 8.74 2.45 -7.36
CA ILE A 201 8.38 3.88 -7.39
C ILE A 201 7.83 4.32 -6.03
N PHE A 202 8.63 4.10 -4.97
CA PHE A 202 8.20 4.36 -3.60
C PHE A 202 7.89 5.84 -3.34
N LYS A 203 8.55 6.75 -4.05
CA LYS A 203 8.30 8.20 -3.93
C LYS A 203 6.85 8.59 -4.23
N LEU A 204 6.22 7.96 -5.22
CA LEU A 204 4.82 8.25 -5.58
C LEU A 204 3.90 7.96 -4.40
N ARG A 205 4.09 6.79 -3.78
CA ARG A 205 3.35 6.39 -2.59
C ARG A 205 3.59 7.36 -1.44
N VAL A 206 4.85 7.67 -1.15
CA VAL A 206 5.20 8.58 -0.04
C VAL A 206 4.54 9.95 -0.20
N SER A 207 4.56 10.50 -1.41
CA SER A 207 3.93 11.79 -1.68
C SER A 207 2.40 11.72 -1.58
N CYS A 208 1.75 10.76 -2.23
CA CYS A 208 0.28 10.69 -2.23
C CYS A 208 -0.27 10.37 -0.82
N GLU A 209 0.31 9.38 -0.14
CA GLU A 209 -0.12 8.96 1.20
C GLU A 209 0.20 10.06 2.23
N GLY A 210 1.36 10.70 2.14
CA GLY A 210 1.73 11.81 3.03
C GLY A 210 0.83 13.04 2.89
N ILE A 211 0.61 13.51 1.65
CA ILE A 211 -0.30 14.62 1.38
C ILE A 211 -1.72 14.25 1.81
N GLY A 212 -2.16 13.03 1.49
CA GLY A 212 -3.46 12.51 1.89
C GLY A 212 -3.67 12.56 3.40
N VAL A 213 -2.71 12.07 4.19
CA VAL A 213 -2.81 12.06 5.67
C VAL A 213 -2.89 13.49 6.21
N ILE A 214 -2.05 14.41 5.71
CA ILE A 214 -2.07 15.81 6.16
C ILE A 214 -3.43 16.45 5.88
N VAL A 215 -3.95 16.29 4.65
CA VAL A 215 -5.25 16.85 4.28
C VAL A 215 -6.38 16.20 5.07
N ARG A 216 -6.34 14.88 5.28
CA ARG A 216 -7.30 14.16 6.13
C ARG A 216 -7.32 14.75 7.53
N CYS A 217 -6.16 14.97 8.16
CA CYS A 217 -6.08 15.60 9.48
C CYS A 217 -6.65 17.02 9.50
N ILE A 218 -6.34 17.85 8.50
CA ILE A 218 -6.84 19.23 8.41
C ILE A 218 -8.36 19.25 8.27
N ILE A 219 -8.92 18.42 7.39
CA ILE A 219 -10.37 18.35 7.16
C ILE A 219 -11.08 17.84 8.41
N THR A 220 -10.57 16.78 9.05
CA THR A 220 -11.14 16.28 10.29
C THR A 220 -11.16 17.37 11.36
N LEU A 221 -10.06 18.13 11.55
CA LEU A 221 -10.03 19.24 12.51
C LEU A 221 -10.98 20.38 12.12
N ALA A 222 -10.94 20.84 10.88
CA ALA A 222 -11.73 21.97 10.43
C ALA A 222 -13.23 21.69 10.59
N LEU A 223 -13.69 20.51 10.15
CA LEU A 223 -15.11 20.14 10.27
C LEU A 223 -15.51 19.87 11.73
N THR A 224 -14.61 19.30 12.55
CA THR A 224 -14.87 19.12 13.98
C THR A 224 -15.02 20.47 14.69
N LEU A 225 -14.14 21.43 14.40
CA LEU A 225 -14.18 22.77 15.01
C LEU A 225 -15.37 23.60 14.54
N LEU A 226 -15.70 23.55 13.23
CA LEU A 226 -16.89 24.21 12.70
C LEU A 226 -18.18 23.62 13.29
N GLY A 227 -18.21 22.29 13.47
CA GLY A 227 -19.32 21.61 14.13
C GLY A 227 -19.47 21.99 15.61
N ALA A 228 -18.37 22.31 16.29
CA ALA A 228 -18.37 22.73 17.69
C ALA A 228 -18.83 24.18 17.90
N GLN A 229 -18.70 25.05 16.89
CA GLN A 229 -19.09 26.47 16.97
C GLN A 229 -20.56 26.72 16.60
N GLY A 230 -21.26 25.73 16.07
CA GLY A 230 -22.48 25.92 15.28
C GLY A 230 -23.85 25.71 15.96
N ASN A 231 -24.00 25.23 17.21
CA ASN A 231 -25.32 25.20 17.85
C ASN A 231 -25.34 24.93 19.37
N ASP A 232 -26.41 25.43 19.97
CA ASP A 232 -26.89 25.52 21.37
C ASP A 232 -26.61 24.37 22.35
N GLU A 233 -26.50 24.77 23.63
CA GLU A 233 -26.70 24.17 24.98
C GLU A 233 -26.58 22.65 25.24
N LYS A 234 -26.59 21.79 24.23
CA LYS A 234 -26.37 20.35 24.34
C LYS A 234 -25.17 19.98 23.48
N TYR A 235 -24.01 19.84 24.14
CA TYR A 235 -22.70 19.36 23.66
C TYR A 235 -22.76 18.12 22.75
N SER A 236 -23.37 18.23 21.57
CA SER A 236 -23.52 17.15 20.60
C SER A 236 -23.06 17.67 19.24
N ASN A 237 -21.80 17.34 18.92
CA ASN A 237 -21.20 17.71 17.64
C ASN A 237 -21.89 16.95 16.51
N THR A 238 -22.92 17.57 15.96
CA THR A 238 -23.77 17.02 14.89
C THR A 238 -22.95 16.59 13.67
N PHE A 239 -21.80 17.25 13.43
CA PHE A 239 -20.92 16.97 12.29
C PHE A 239 -19.71 16.10 12.62
N GLY A 240 -19.56 15.62 13.87
CA GLY A 240 -18.36 14.87 14.27
C GLY A 240 -18.17 13.59 13.46
N ILE A 241 -19.20 12.75 13.33
CA ILE A 241 -19.12 11.51 12.53
C ILE A 241 -18.87 11.82 11.05
N LEU A 242 -19.53 12.86 10.53
CA LEU A 242 -19.41 13.27 9.13
C LEU A 242 -18.00 13.79 8.81
N ALA A 243 -17.35 14.49 9.75
CA ALA A 243 -16.00 15.02 9.58
C ALA A 243 -15.00 13.91 9.22
N PHE A 244 -15.04 12.79 9.94
CA PHE A 244 -14.18 11.64 9.66
C PHE A 244 -14.48 11.00 8.31
N ALA A 245 -15.76 10.86 7.95
CA ALA A 245 -16.17 10.27 6.69
C ALA A 245 -15.77 11.12 5.48
N VAL A 246 -15.98 12.43 5.54
CA VAL A 246 -15.54 13.37 4.49
C VAL A 246 -14.02 13.38 4.37
N ALA A 247 -13.30 13.42 5.50
CA ALA A 247 -11.85 13.39 5.50
C ALA A 247 -11.30 12.10 4.87
N GLN A 248 -11.91 10.94 5.16
CA GLN A 248 -11.54 9.66 4.55
C GLN A 248 -11.85 9.63 3.05
N PHE A 249 -13.00 10.16 2.64
CA PHE A 249 -13.34 10.23 1.22
C PHE A 249 -12.38 11.12 0.43
N VAL A 250 -12.03 12.29 0.97
CA VAL A 250 -11.03 13.18 0.34
C VAL A 250 -9.65 12.53 0.30
N PHE A 251 -9.26 11.78 1.34
CA PHE A 251 -8.03 10.98 1.31
C PHE A 251 -8.01 10.01 0.12
N THR A 252 -9.09 9.27 -0.11
CA THR A 252 -9.21 8.36 -1.26
C THR A 252 -9.15 9.13 -2.59
N LEU A 253 -9.77 10.31 -2.69
CA LEU A 253 -9.69 11.14 -3.91
C LEU A 253 -8.27 11.63 -4.20
N ILE A 254 -7.52 12.03 -3.17
CA ILE A 254 -6.11 12.43 -3.30
C ILE A 254 -5.27 11.25 -3.80
N MET A 255 -5.48 10.06 -3.24
CA MET A 255 -4.85 8.84 -3.73
C MET A 255 -5.22 8.59 -5.20
N MET A 256 -6.51 8.68 -5.55
CA MET A 256 -7.00 8.42 -6.91
C MET A 256 -6.35 9.35 -7.92
N THR A 257 -6.39 10.64 -7.65
CA THR A 257 -5.82 11.69 -8.50
C THR A 257 -4.30 11.59 -8.61
N GLY A 258 -3.60 11.30 -7.51
CA GLY A 258 -2.15 11.15 -7.49
C GLY A 258 -1.65 9.96 -8.33
N TYR A 259 -2.27 8.79 -8.16
CA TYR A 259 -1.90 7.60 -8.92
C TYR A 259 -2.30 7.71 -10.40
N ILE A 260 -3.55 8.09 -10.69
CA ILE A 260 -4.00 8.25 -12.08
C ILE A 260 -3.17 9.33 -12.79
N GLY A 261 -2.94 10.48 -12.16
CA GLY A 261 -2.12 11.55 -12.72
C GLY A 261 -0.71 11.07 -13.06
N TYR A 262 -0.03 10.38 -12.14
CA TYR A 262 1.31 9.86 -12.41
C TYR A 262 1.34 8.89 -13.60
N PHE A 263 0.42 7.92 -13.65
CA PHE A 263 0.39 6.92 -14.72
C PHE A 263 -0.06 7.49 -16.06
N VAL A 264 -0.89 8.54 -16.09
CA VAL A 264 -1.28 9.21 -17.34
C VAL A 264 -0.15 10.07 -17.89
N PHE A 265 0.58 10.80 -17.04
CA PHE A 265 1.61 11.74 -17.49
C PHE A 265 2.98 11.11 -17.74
N LYS A 266 3.33 10.03 -17.03
CA LYS A 266 4.69 9.47 -17.05
C LYS A 266 4.78 8.02 -17.51
N TRP A 267 3.67 7.31 -17.67
CA TRP A 267 3.68 5.87 -17.94
C TRP A 267 2.77 5.48 -19.11
N ASP A 268 3.11 4.39 -19.79
CA ASP A 268 2.27 3.81 -20.82
C ASP A 268 1.08 3.03 -20.19
N ILE A 269 -0.10 3.67 -20.13
CA ILE A 269 -1.35 3.08 -19.58
C ILE A 269 -1.71 1.75 -20.28
N SER A 270 -1.24 1.58 -21.52
CA SER A 270 -1.41 0.35 -22.32
C SER A 270 -0.90 -0.92 -21.64
N LEU A 271 0.04 -0.80 -20.68
CA LEU A 271 0.61 -1.90 -19.92
C LEU A 271 -0.22 -2.29 -18.69
N LEU A 272 -1.11 -1.41 -18.22
CA LEU A 272 -2.04 -1.70 -17.13
C LEU A 272 -3.33 -2.37 -17.59
N MET A 273 -3.61 -2.39 -18.89
CA MET A 273 -4.80 -3.09 -19.40
C MET A 273 -4.62 -4.61 -19.32
N PRO A 274 -5.63 -5.35 -18.81
CA PRO A 274 -5.55 -6.79 -18.78
C PRO A 274 -5.51 -7.35 -20.21
N ARG A 275 -4.48 -8.15 -20.52
CA ARG A 275 -4.27 -8.81 -21.80
C ARG A 275 -4.12 -10.31 -21.60
N LYS A 276 -4.53 -11.07 -22.61
CA LYS A 276 -4.35 -12.52 -22.67
C LYS A 276 -2.86 -12.87 -22.71
N LEU A 277 -2.44 -13.86 -21.92
CA LEU A 277 -1.11 -14.44 -21.97
C LEU A 277 -1.11 -15.76 -22.75
N TYR A 278 0.04 -16.05 -23.37
CA TYR A 278 0.29 -17.28 -24.10
C TYR A 278 1.40 -18.06 -23.43
N ASP A 279 1.12 -19.32 -23.07
CA ASP A 279 2.15 -20.27 -22.63
C ASP A 279 3.06 -20.68 -23.81
N ASN A 280 4.22 -21.25 -23.52
CA ASN A 280 5.16 -21.79 -24.51
C ASN A 280 4.51 -22.90 -25.39
N LYS A 281 3.41 -23.49 -24.92
CA LYS A 281 2.54 -24.44 -25.64
C LYS A 281 1.37 -23.79 -26.38
N ASN A 282 1.40 -22.47 -26.58
CA ASN A 282 0.32 -21.66 -27.17
C ASN A 282 -1.04 -21.77 -26.45
N LYS A 283 -1.06 -22.21 -25.19
CA LYS A 283 -2.28 -22.22 -24.38
C LYS A 283 -2.57 -20.82 -23.90
N GLU A 284 -3.79 -20.34 -24.18
CA GLU A 284 -4.27 -19.05 -23.68
C GLU A 284 -4.63 -19.15 -22.21
N PHE A 285 -4.07 -18.29 -21.37
CA PHE A 285 -4.50 -18.15 -19.99
C PHE A 285 -4.52 -16.67 -19.57
N TRP A 286 -5.46 -16.34 -18.69
CA TRP A 286 -5.61 -14.99 -18.16
C TRP A 286 -4.96 -14.85 -16.78
N LEU A 287 -5.02 -15.92 -15.98
CA LEU A 287 -4.56 -15.96 -14.61
C LEU A 287 -3.54 -17.07 -14.45
N ASP A 288 -2.40 -16.72 -13.86
CA ASP A 288 -1.39 -17.70 -13.50
C ASP A 288 -1.87 -18.52 -12.29
N ALA A 289 -1.91 -19.84 -12.44
CA ALA A 289 -2.45 -20.74 -11.42
C ALA A 289 -1.60 -20.75 -10.15
N HIS A 290 -0.28 -20.56 -10.28
CA HIS A 290 0.64 -20.53 -9.17
C HIS A 290 0.45 -19.24 -8.34
N LEU A 291 0.46 -18.06 -8.98
CA LEU A 291 0.19 -16.80 -8.29
C LEU A 291 -1.20 -16.77 -7.65
N PHE A 292 -2.22 -17.36 -8.29
CA PHE A 292 -3.56 -17.44 -7.71
C PHE A 292 -3.62 -18.37 -6.49
N SER A 293 -2.92 -19.50 -6.52
CA SER A 293 -2.80 -20.39 -5.35
C SER A 293 -2.09 -19.69 -4.19
N LEU A 294 -1.02 -18.94 -4.50
CA LEU A 294 -0.28 -18.15 -3.53
C LEU A 294 -1.16 -17.06 -2.91
N ALA A 295 -1.95 -16.35 -3.72
CA ALA A 295 -2.94 -15.38 -3.26
C ALA A 295 -3.98 -15.99 -2.33
N LYS A 296 -4.48 -17.20 -2.61
CA LYS A 296 -5.40 -17.91 -1.70
C LYS A 296 -4.76 -18.19 -0.35
N THR A 297 -3.52 -18.69 -0.34
CA THR A 297 -2.78 -18.98 0.90
C THR A 297 -2.55 -17.72 1.72
N PHE A 298 -2.08 -16.64 1.10
CA PHE A 298 -1.92 -15.37 1.78
C PHE A 298 -3.25 -14.76 2.23
N THR A 299 -4.34 -14.94 1.48
CA THR A 299 -5.67 -14.48 1.91
C THR A 299 -6.10 -15.18 3.19
N LYS A 300 -5.90 -16.51 3.30
CA LYS A 300 -6.20 -17.25 4.55
C LYS A 300 -5.36 -16.76 5.73
N GLN A 301 -4.05 -16.57 5.50
CA GLN A 301 -3.15 -16.07 6.53
C GLN A 301 -3.52 -14.67 6.98
N SER A 302 -3.82 -13.79 6.01
CA SER A 302 -4.29 -12.45 6.26
C SER A 302 -5.57 -12.50 7.07
N LEU A 303 -6.58 -13.28 6.68
CA LEU A 303 -7.85 -13.36 7.42
C LEU A 303 -7.68 -13.72 8.89
N LEU A 304 -6.85 -14.73 9.18
CA LEU A 304 -6.52 -15.09 10.55
C LEU A 304 -5.86 -13.92 11.29
N LYS A 305 -4.92 -13.22 10.63
CA LYS A 305 -4.26 -12.05 11.21
C LYS A 305 -5.23 -10.91 11.50
N HIS A 306 -6.21 -10.65 10.63
CA HIS A 306 -7.22 -9.62 10.86
C HIS A 306 -8.05 -9.92 12.10
N ILE A 307 -8.55 -11.15 12.23
CA ILE A 307 -9.32 -11.57 13.40
C ILE A 307 -8.48 -11.48 14.67
N LEU A 308 -7.19 -11.85 14.61
CA LEU A 308 -6.30 -11.78 15.77
C LEU A 308 -5.92 -10.34 16.16
N THR A 309 -5.88 -9.42 15.20
CA THR A 309 -5.38 -8.04 15.44
C THR A 309 -6.51 -7.06 15.72
N GLU A 310 -7.67 -7.26 15.11
CA GLU A 310 -8.85 -6.39 15.22
C GLU A 310 -10.01 -7.08 15.97
N GLY A 311 -9.81 -8.30 16.45
CA GLY A 311 -10.84 -9.07 17.14
C GLY A 311 -11.32 -8.41 18.43
N ASP A 312 -10.43 -7.69 19.13
CA ASP A 312 -10.80 -6.87 20.28
C ASP A 312 -11.71 -5.70 19.87
N LYS A 313 -11.39 -4.96 18.79
CA LYS A 313 -12.26 -3.92 18.24
C LYS A 313 -13.59 -4.48 17.77
N MET A 314 -13.62 -5.67 17.16
CA MET A 314 -14.85 -6.34 16.72
C MET A 314 -15.75 -6.67 17.91
N LEU A 315 -15.19 -7.20 18.99
CA LEU A 315 -15.95 -7.51 20.21
C LEU A 315 -16.51 -6.24 20.85
N ILE A 316 -15.69 -5.19 20.97
CA ILE A 316 -16.11 -3.90 21.54
C ILE A 316 -17.16 -3.21 20.67
N ALA A 317 -17.01 -3.24 19.34
CA ALA A 317 -18.00 -2.69 18.42
C ALA A 317 -19.35 -3.42 18.48
N TRP A 318 -19.35 -4.72 18.78
CA TRP A 318 -20.57 -5.54 18.80
C TRP A 318 -21.26 -5.58 20.17
N LEU A 319 -20.50 -5.60 21.26
CA LEU A 319 -21.03 -5.85 22.61
C LEU A 319 -21.10 -4.60 23.50
N SER A 320 -20.43 -3.51 23.13
CA SER A 320 -20.27 -2.34 24.01
C SER A 320 -21.04 -1.11 23.51
N SER A 321 -21.41 -0.24 24.45
CA SER A 321 -22.09 1.02 24.15
C SER A 321 -21.18 1.98 23.37
N PRO A 322 -21.73 2.96 22.61
CA PRO A 322 -20.91 3.93 21.88
C PRO A 322 -19.93 4.71 22.76
N VAL A 323 -20.29 4.98 24.01
CA VAL A 323 -19.41 5.67 24.99
C VAL A 323 -18.22 4.79 25.37
N ASP A 324 -18.46 3.51 25.65
CA ASP A 324 -17.38 2.55 25.96
C ASP A 324 -16.45 2.34 24.77
N GLN A 325 -16.99 2.36 23.55
CA GLN A 325 -16.19 2.33 22.32
C GLN A 325 -15.28 3.56 22.21
N GLY A 326 -15.76 4.75 22.60
CA GLY A 326 -14.96 5.97 22.66
C GLY A 326 -13.83 5.89 23.69
N ILE A 327 -14.12 5.39 24.88
CA ILE A 327 -13.12 5.17 25.94
C ILE A 327 -12.09 4.12 25.49
N TYR A 328 -12.53 3.03 24.87
CA TYR A 328 -11.64 2.02 24.32
C TYR A 328 -10.76 2.59 23.20
N ALA A 329 -11.33 3.35 22.26
CA ALA A 329 -10.57 4.01 21.19
C ALA A 329 -9.51 4.96 21.75
N PHE A 330 -9.84 5.68 22.82
CA PHE A 330 -8.89 6.51 23.54
C PHE A 330 -7.75 5.64 24.09
N VAL A 331 -8.04 4.65 24.94
CA VAL A 331 -7.02 3.81 25.59
C VAL A 331 -6.12 3.09 24.57
N VAL A 332 -6.68 2.54 23.50
CA VAL A 332 -5.91 1.84 22.46
C VAL A 332 -4.97 2.79 21.71
N ASN A 333 -5.44 4.00 21.39
CA ASN A 333 -4.59 5.00 20.75
C ASN A 333 -3.42 5.46 21.64
N TYR A 334 -3.57 5.43 22.96
CA TYR A 334 -2.47 5.70 23.90
C TYR A 334 -1.52 4.51 24.02
N GLY A 335 -2.07 3.32 24.28
CA GLY A 335 -1.27 2.10 24.50
C GLY A 335 -0.43 1.72 23.28
N MET A 336 -0.96 1.88 22.07
CA MET A 336 -0.21 1.55 20.84
C MET A 336 0.94 2.51 20.54
N ASN A 337 0.86 3.77 20.96
CA ASN A 337 1.89 4.77 20.69
C ASN A 337 3.00 4.73 21.74
N GLU A 338 2.66 4.53 23.01
CA GLU A 338 3.67 4.35 24.07
C GLU A 338 4.47 3.05 23.87
N GLN A 339 3.80 1.92 23.58
CA GLN A 339 4.51 0.66 23.35
C GLN A 339 5.43 0.72 22.12
N ARG A 340 4.99 1.33 21.02
CA ARG A 340 5.82 1.43 19.80
C ARG A 340 7.01 2.36 19.95
N LEU A 341 6.89 3.43 20.74
CA LEU A 341 8.01 4.33 21.02
C LEU A 341 9.06 3.61 21.89
N LEU A 342 8.63 2.81 22.86
CA LEU A 342 9.49 1.93 23.67
C LEU A 342 10.20 0.85 22.84
N TYR A 343 9.48 0.16 21.94
CA TYR A 343 10.07 -0.87 21.07
C TYR A 343 11.00 -0.31 19.98
N THR A 344 10.89 0.97 19.63
CA THR A 344 11.79 1.61 18.64
C THR A 344 13.05 2.19 19.31
N LEU A 345 13.02 2.40 20.63
CA LEU A 345 14.14 2.93 21.41
C LEU A 345 15.01 1.85 22.08
N TYR A 346 14.59 0.57 22.02
CA TYR A 346 15.33 -0.60 22.52
C TYR A 346 15.90 -1.43 21.37
#